data_AF-A0A383E2Y8-F1
#
_entry.id   AF-A0A383E2Y8-F1
#
_cell.length_a   1.000
_cell.length_b   1.000
_cell.length_c   1.000
_cell.angle_alpha   90.00
_cell.angle_beta   90.00
_cell.angle_gamma   90.00
#
_symmetry.space_group_name_H-M   'P 1'
#
loop_
_entity.id
_entity.type
_entity.pdbx_description
1 polymer ?
#
loop_
_entity_poly.entity_id
_entity_poly.type
_entity_poly.pdbx_seq_one_letter_code
_entity_poly.pdbx_strand_id
1 'polypeptide(L)'
;PEIKLIEKNWGEANNADILAVLRSTARQLFPHSGRDDWNSIHVGRSSKGPIVLFRRGNRGEYFVNLNTGNRFWAQYAFQFSHEIGHILCGYREGDQSNHWFEETLCETASLFTLAKLSEDWKTNAPYSNWKSYASAFKKYAQERIDKHPWPKDLSLADWFEKEKEDLVKTATDRERNLMVAIRILPFFEADPKGWTAVSALNAKKDKKKRSFETYLRDWKEGCQTDEHRAFVG
;
A
#
# COMPACT_ATOMS: atom_id res chain seq x y z
N PRO A 1 -8.78 -7.41 -9.95
CA PRO A 1 -7.92 -8.59 -10.28
C PRO A 1 -8.46 -9.87 -9.62
N GLU A 2 -8.24 -11.03 -10.24
CA GLU A 2 -8.45 -12.33 -9.60
C GLU A 2 -7.37 -12.58 -8.53
N ILE A 3 -7.76 -13.09 -7.34
CA ILE A 3 -6.83 -13.39 -6.23
C ILE A 3 -6.82 -14.89 -5.96
N LYS A 4 -5.63 -15.48 -5.94
CA LYS A 4 -5.40 -16.91 -5.70
C LYS A 4 -4.40 -17.13 -4.58
N LEU A 5 -4.65 -18.12 -3.72
CA LEU A 5 -3.63 -18.62 -2.80
C LEU A 5 -2.80 -19.69 -3.50
N ILE A 6 -1.47 -19.54 -3.49
CA ILE A 6 -0.54 -20.52 -4.05
C ILE A 6 0.06 -21.45 -3.01
N GLU A 7 -0.19 -21.18 -1.72
CA GLU A 7 0.22 -22.01 -0.59
C GLU A 7 -0.98 -22.35 0.30
N LYS A 8 -0.85 -23.45 1.06
CA LYS A 8 -1.89 -23.95 1.96
C LYS A 8 -1.54 -23.80 3.45
N ASN A 9 -0.30 -23.47 3.80
CA ASN A 9 0.14 -23.44 5.20
C ASN A 9 -0.06 -22.06 5.85
N TRP A 10 -1.29 -21.79 6.26
CA TRP A 10 -1.70 -20.53 6.90
C TRP A 10 -2.04 -20.67 8.39
N GLY A 11 -1.60 -21.75 9.03
CA GLY A 11 -1.94 -22.04 10.43
C GLY A 11 -3.42 -22.40 10.60
N GLU A 12 -4.11 -21.77 11.55
CA GLU A 12 -5.51 -22.09 11.90
C GLU A 12 -6.56 -21.50 10.94
N ALA A 13 -6.15 -20.63 10.01
CA ALA A 13 -7.06 -20.04 9.05
C ALA A 13 -7.28 -20.96 7.85
N ASN A 14 -8.54 -21.09 7.44
CA ASN A 14 -8.86 -21.78 6.21
C ASN A 14 -8.70 -20.85 5.00
N ASN A 15 -8.48 -21.45 3.81
CA ASN A 15 -8.22 -20.71 2.58
C ASN A 15 -9.39 -19.81 2.13
N ALA A 16 -10.64 -20.20 2.41
CA ALA A 16 -11.81 -19.41 2.00
C ALA A 16 -11.89 -18.11 2.80
N ASP A 17 -11.66 -18.18 4.11
CA ASP A 17 -11.61 -17.03 5.01
C ASP A 17 -10.51 -16.05 4.59
N ILE A 18 -9.31 -16.56 4.30
CA ILE A 18 -8.18 -15.73 3.85
C ILE A 18 -8.55 -15.03 2.52
N LEU A 19 -9.06 -15.77 1.54
CA LEU A 19 -9.49 -15.18 0.27
C LEU A 19 -10.60 -14.14 0.47
N ALA A 20 -11.51 -14.35 1.42
CA ALA A 20 -12.56 -13.39 1.75
C ALA A 20 -11.97 -12.08 2.30
N VAL A 21 -10.95 -12.16 3.17
CA VAL A 21 -10.20 -10.98 3.64
C VAL A 21 -9.48 -10.31 2.48
N LEU A 22 -8.66 -11.03 1.71
CA LEU A 22 -7.85 -10.46 0.63
C LEU A 22 -8.70 -9.79 -0.46
N ARG A 23 -9.85 -10.39 -0.82
CA ARG A 23 -10.82 -9.79 -1.74
C ARG A 23 -11.47 -8.54 -1.14
N SER A 24 -11.76 -8.55 0.16
CA SER A 24 -12.27 -7.37 0.87
C SER A 24 -11.27 -6.22 0.91
N THR A 25 -9.98 -6.54 1.06
CA THR A 25 -8.88 -5.59 0.99
C THR A 25 -8.74 -5.01 -0.41
N ALA A 26 -8.66 -5.86 -1.44
CA ALA A 26 -8.47 -5.44 -2.82
C ALA A 26 -9.60 -4.52 -3.32
N ARG A 27 -10.86 -4.78 -2.94
CA ARG A 27 -11.99 -3.93 -3.33
C ARG A 27 -11.96 -2.53 -2.72
N GLN A 28 -11.11 -2.25 -1.71
CA GLN A 28 -10.97 -0.89 -1.18
C GLN A 28 -10.01 -0.03 -2.02
N LEU A 29 -9.11 -0.62 -2.81
CA LEU A 29 -8.06 0.11 -3.54
C LEU A 29 -8.26 0.09 -5.06
N PHE A 30 -8.50 -1.09 -5.66
CA PHE A 30 -8.57 -1.22 -7.11
C PHE A 30 -9.67 -0.39 -7.79
N PRO A 31 -10.87 -0.18 -7.21
CA PRO A 31 -11.85 0.72 -7.82
C PRO A 31 -11.36 2.17 -7.99
N HIS A 32 -10.33 2.57 -7.25
CA HIS A 32 -9.74 3.90 -7.31
C HIS A 32 -8.51 3.99 -8.23
N SER A 33 -8.11 2.90 -8.90
CA SER A 33 -6.90 2.88 -9.72
C SER A 33 -7.09 3.39 -11.15
N GLY A 34 -8.32 3.76 -11.53
CA GLY A 34 -8.64 4.31 -12.86
C GLY A 34 -8.59 3.29 -14.01
N ARG A 35 -8.53 1.99 -13.70
CA ARG A 35 -8.55 0.88 -14.67
C ARG A 35 -8.96 -0.43 -14.01
N ASP A 36 -9.51 -1.35 -14.80
CA ASP A 36 -10.06 -2.63 -14.32
C ASP A 36 -9.31 -3.88 -14.81
N ASP A 37 -8.44 -3.73 -15.81
CA ASP A 37 -7.69 -4.79 -16.48
C ASP A 37 -6.39 -5.14 -15.72
N TRP A 38 -6.56 -5.57 -14.47
CA TRP A 38 -5.46 -6.04 -13.61
C TRP A 38 -5.25 -7.55 -13.72
N ASN A 39 -4.00 -7.95 -13.97
CA ASN A 39 -3.59 -9.35 -13.91
C ASN A 39 -3.84 -9.97 -12.54
N SER A 40 -3.96 -11.30 -12.49
CA SER A 40 -4.21 -12.01 -11.24
C SER A 40 -3.07 -11.84 -10.23
N ILE A 41 -3.43 -11.85 -8.95
CA ILE A 41 -2.50 -11.77 -7.82
C ILE A 41 -2.44 -13.13 -7.13
N HIS A 42 -1.25 -13.73 -7.15
CA HIS A 42 -0.93 -15.00 -6.52
C HIS A 42 -0.29 -14.72 -5.16
N VAL A 43 -0.96 -15.16 -4.10
CA VAL A 43 -0.61 -14.86 -2.71
C VAL A 43 -0.09 -16.11 -2.01
N GLY A 44 1.16 -16.05 -1.56
CA GLY A 44 1.84 -17.07 -0.76
C GLY A 44 2.21 -16.54 0.62
N ARG A 45 2.93 -17.36 1.41
CA ARG A 45 3.39 -16.98 2.75
C ARG A 45 4.92 -17.01 2.81
N SER A 46 5.49 -16.11 3.61
CA SER A 46 6.94 -16.07 3.87
C SER A 46 7.21 -15.72 5.32
N SER A 47 8.20 -16.35 5.94
CA SER A 47 8.69 -15.97 7.28
C SER A 47 9.63 -14.76 7.24
N LYS A 48 10.03 -14.29 6.06
CA LYS A 48 10.98 -13.18 5.87
C LYS A 48 10.32 -11.79 5.73
N GLY A 49 9.04 -11.66 6.08
CA GLY A 49 8.26 -10.43 5.89
C GLY A 49 7.33 -10.48 4.66
N PRO A 50 6.32 -9.60 4.58
CA PRO A 50 5.55 -9.44 3.36
C PRO A 50 6.43 -8.85 2.26
N ILE A 51 6.23 -9.30 1.02
CA ILE A 51 7.00 -8.87 -0.14
C ILE A 51 6.24 -9.14 -1.45
N VAL A 52 6.09 -8.13 -2.30
CA VAL A 52 5.83 -8.28 -3.73
C VAL A 52 7.12 -8.69 -4.41
N LEU A 53 7.08 -9.82 -5.10
CA LEU A 53 8.23 -10.27 -5.88
C LEU A 53 8.25 -9.50 -7.21
N PHE A 54 9.39 -8.91 -7.54
CA PHE A 54 9.58 -8.21 -8.81
C PHE A 54 9.29 -9.10 -10.03
N ARG A 55 9.50 -10.42 -9.88
CA ARG A 55 9.17 -11.41 -10.90
C ARG A 55 7.67 -11.44 -11.20
N ARG A 56 7.35 -11.59 -12.49
CA ARG A 56 5.98 -11.74 -12.99
C ARG A 56 5.76 -13.18 -13.45
N GLY A 57 4.52 -13.66 -13.38
CA GLY A 57 4.17 -14.97 -13.97
C GLY A 57 4.15 -14.93 -15.49
N ASN A 58 4.02 -16.09 -16.14
CA ASN A 58 4.06 -16.21 -17.60
C ASN A 58 2.92 -15.44 -18.31
N ARG A 59 1.83 -15.12 -17.60
CA ARG A 59 0.74 -14.27 -18.11
C ARG A 59 0.72 -12.90 -17.42
N GLY A 60 1.85 -12.50 -16.84
CA GLY A 60 1.99 -11.26 -16.10
C GLY A 60 1.33 -11.30 -14.72
N GLU A 61 1.21 -12.46 -14.07
CA GLU A 61 0.68 -12.55 -12.72
C GLU A 61 1.55 -11.80 -11.70
N TYR A 62 0.93 -11.17 -10.71
CA TYR A 62 1.63 -10.60 -9.54
C TYR A 62 1.88 -11.70 -8.51
N PHE A 63 3.06 -11.72 -7.90
CA PHE A 63 3.35 -12.62 -6.78
C PHE A 63 3.56 -11.80 -5.51
N VAL A 64 2.74 -12.11 -4.51
CA VAL A 64 2.75 -11.46 -3.20
C VAL A 64 2.98 -12.53 -2.15
N ASN A 65 3.95 -12.34 -1.28
CA ASN A 65 4.08 -13.14 -0.07
C ASN A 65 3.67 -12.30 1.14
N LEU A 66 2.94 -12.91 2.08
CA LEU A 66 2.59 -12.26 3.34
C LEU A 66 3.33 -12.94 4.50
N ASN A 67 3.69 -12.17 5.52
CA ASN A 67 4.19 -12.70 6.78
C ASN A 67 3.13 -12.55 7.86
N THR A 68 2.04 -13.28 7.68
CA THR A 68 0.98 -13.43 8.65
C THR A 68 0.43 -14.86 8.57
N GLY A 69 -0.52 -15.18 9.43
CA GLY A 69 -1.06 -16.53 9.57
C GLY A 69 -2.22 -16.53 10.56
N ASN A 70 -2.80 -17.70 10.81
CA ASN A 70 -3.96 -17.85 11.68
C ASN A 70 -5.05 -16.83 11.32
N ARG A 71 -5.83 -16.40 12.31
CA ARG A 71 -6.98 -15.50 12.13
C ARG A 71 -6.64 -14.01 12.33
N PHE A 72 -5.41 -13.60 12.04
CA PHE A 72 -4.97 -12.21 12.20
C PHE A 72 -5.43 -11.31 11.03
N TRP A 73 -6.73 -11.20 10.78
CA TRP A 73 -7.29 -10.55 9.56
C TRP A 73 -6.84 -9.10 9.35
N ALA A 74 -6.68 -8.31 10.41
CA ALA A 74 -6.12 -6.96 10.29
C ALA A 74 -4.68 -6.95 9.75
N GLN A 75 -3.86 -7.95 10.08
CA GLN A 75 -2.51 -8.08 9.53
C GLN A 75 -2.54 -8.51 8.06
N TYR A 76 -3.43 -9.43 7.66
CA TYR A 76 -3.63 -9.76 6.24
C TYR A 76 -4.02 -8.51 5.44
N ALA A 77 -5.00 -7.75 5.93
CA ALA A 77 -5.44 -6.52 5.27
C ALA A 77 -4.30 -5.50 5.16
N PHE A 78 -3.59 -5.24 6.25
CA PHE A 78 -2.47 -4.30 6.26
C PHE A 78 -1.37 -4.71 5.28
N GLN A 79 -0.83 -5.92 5.42
CA GLN A 79 0.28 -6.38 4.58
C GLN A 79 -0.12 -6.50 3.11
N PHE A 80 -1.31 -7.01 2.81
CA PHE A 80 -1.74 -7.14 1.42
C PHE A 80 -2.02 -5.78 0.76
N SER A 81 -2.50 -4.80 1.51
CA SER A 81 -2.68 -3.42 1.01
C SER A 81 -1.36 -2.76 0.68
N HIS A 82 -0.33 -2.97 1.51
CA HIS A 82 1.02 -2.51 1.25
C HIS A 82 1.53 -3.02 -0.10
N GLU A 83 1.39 -4.32 -0.31
CA GLU A 83 1.77 -4.97 -1.57
C GLU A 83 0.92 -4.51 -2.77
N ILE A 84 -0.37 -4.24 -2.58
CA ILE A 84 -1.20 -3.59 -3.60
C ILE A 84 -0.69 -2.18 -3.90
N GLY A 85 -0.21 -1.44 -2.89
CA GLY A 85 0.44 -0.13 -3.07
C GLY A 85 1.57 -0.18 -4.09
N HIS A 86 2.48 -1.14 -3.99
CA HIS A 86 3.55 -1.34 -4.98
C HIS A 86 2.98 -1.63 -6.36
N ILE A 87 1.98 -2.52 -6.45
CA ILE A 87 1.30 -2.86 -7.71
C ILE A 87 0.71 -1.60 -8.37
N LEU A 88 0.02 -0.77 -7.58
CA LEU A 88 -0.55 0.49 -8.04
C LEU A 88 0.52 1.48 -8.46
N CYS A 89 1.65 1.58 -7.74
CA CYS A 89 2.79 2.42 -8.10
C CYS A 89 3.48 1.99 -9.41
N GLY A 90 3.11 0.83 -9.97
CA GLY A 90 3.79 0.25 -11.12
C GLY A 90 5.25 -0.09 -10.82
N TYR A 91 5.49 -0.73 -9.66
CA TYR A 91 6.82 -1.12 -9.18
C TYR A 91 7.70 -1.67 -10.32
N ARG A 92 8.97 -1.28 -10.32
CA ARG A 92 9.95 -1.77 -11.29
C ARG A 92 11.37 -1.68 -10.74
N GLU A 93 12.24 -2.50 -11.29
CA GLU A 93 13.67 -2.43 -11.04
C GLU A 93 14.24 -1.09 -11.54
N GLY A 94 15.24 -0.57 -10.83
CA GLY A 94 15.86 0.71 -11.13
C GLY A 94 16.59 1.28 -9.93
N ASP A 95 16.91 2.57 -10.02
CA ASP A 95 17.48 3.35 -8.92
C ASP A 95 16.58 3.30 -7.69
N GLN A 96 17.22 3.17 -6.52
CA GLN A 96 16.53 3.00 -5.23
C GLN A 96 16.50 4.29 -4.41
N SER A 97 17.08 5.39 -4.90
CA SER A 97 17.27 6.60 -4.10
C SER A 97 15.97 7.25 -3.63
N ASN A 98 14.86 7.04 -4.35
CA ASN A 98 13.54 7.55 -3.99
C ASN A 98 12.54 6.45 -3.62
N HIS A 99 13.00 5.20 -3.43
CA HIS A 99 12.12 4.07 -3.13
C HIS A 99 11.41 4.21 -1.77
N TRP A 100 11.98 4.97 -0.83
CA TRP A 100 11.35 5.31 0.44
C TRP A 100 9.97 5.97 0.28
N PHE A 101 9.77 6.74 -0.79
CA PHE A 101 8.49 7.39 -1.03
C PHE A 101 7.44 6.42 -1.59
N GLU A 102 7.87 5.45 -2.40
CA GLU A 102 7.01 4.33 -2.83
C GLU A 102 6.56 3.50 -1.62
N GLU A 103 7.48 3.15 -0.73
CA GLU A 103 7.18 2.46 0.54
C GLU A 103 6.21 3.28 1.42
N THR A 104 6.40 4.60 1.49
CA THR A 104 5.48 5.52 2.19
C THR A 104 4.06 5.43 1.62
N LEU A 105 3.91 5.45 0.29
CA LEU A 105 2.59 5.29 -0.36
C LEU A 105 1.97 3.91 -0.07
N CYS A 106 2.79 2.87 0.06
CA CYS A 106 2.33 1.51 0.43
C CYS A 106 1.86 1.44 1.89
N GLU A 107 2.54 2.13 2.81
CA GLU A 107 2.07 2.32 4.18
C GLU A 107 0.75 3.12 4.22
N THR A 108 0.63 4.17 3.39
CA THR A 108 -0.63 4.93 3.25
C THR A 108 -1.76 4.05 2.73
N ALA A 109 -1.51 3.19 1.73
CA ALA A 109 -2.51 2.25 1.20
C ALA A 109 -3.01 1.29 2.29
N SER A 110 -2.13 0.91 3.20
CA SER A 110 -2.44 0.04 4.33
C SER A 110 -3.35 0.71 5.35
N LEU A 111 -3.02 1.94 5.77
CA LEU A 111 -3.87 2.70 6.70
C LEU A 111 -5.22 3.04 6.08
N PHE A 112 -5.23 3.52 4.83
CA PHE A 112 -6.45 3.82 4.07
C PHE A 112 -7.37 2.59 4.01
N THR A 113 -6.84 1.43 3.64
CA THR A 113 -7.64 0.21 3.50
C THR A 113 -8.21 -0.27 4.83
N LEU A 114 -7.45 -0.18 5.93
CA LEU A 114 -7.96 -0.52 7.25
C LEU A 114 -9.12 0.40 7.67
N ALA A 115 -8.99 1.70 7.43
CA ALA A 115 -10.07 2.65 7.69
C ALA A 115 -11.33 2.30 6.89
N LYS A 116 -11.18 2.06 5.57
CA LYS A 116 -12.29 1.67 4.69
C LYS A 116 -12.94 0.34 5.10
N LEU A 117 -12.14 -0.67 5.42
CA LEU A 117 -12.64 -1.97 5.91
C LEU A 117 -13.39 -1.85 7.24
N SER A 118 -12.95 -0.95 8.12
CA SER A 118 -13.61 -0.73 9.41
C SER A 118 -15.03 -0.17 9.27
N GLU A 119 -15.33 0.51 8.16
CA GLU A 119 -16.68 0.98 7.82
C GLU A 119 -17.43 -0.06 6.99
N ASP A 120 -16.80 -0.59 5.93
CA ASP A 120 -17.41 -1.53 5.00
C ASP A 120 -17.88 -2.82 5.69
N TRP A 121 -17.10 -3.37 6.61
CA TRP A 121 -17.47 -4.62 7.28
C TRP A 121 -18.61 -4.47 8.29
N LYS A 122 -19.02 -3.25 8.67
CA LYS A 122 -20.22 -3.09 9.51
C LYS A 122 -21.47 -3.63 8.82
N THR A 123 -21.52 -3.57 7.48
CA THR A 123 -22.67 -3.98 6.68
C THR A 123 -22.33 -5.08 5.68
N ASN A 124 -21.14 -5.05 5.07
CA ASN A 124 -20.70 -5.88 3.95
C ASN A 124 -19.55 -6.83 4.29
N ALA A 125 -19.48 -7.30 5.54
CA ALA A 125 -18.53 -8.36 5.90
C ALA A 125 -18.81 -9.63 5.06
N PRO A 126 -17.77 -10.38 4.64
CA PRO A 126 -17.95 -11.59 3.84
C PRO A 126 -18.84 -12.66 4.49
N TYR A 127 -18.83 -12.70 5.82
CA TYR A 127 -19.69 -13.53 6.64
C TYR A 127 -20.44 -12.64 7.64
N SER A 128 -21.73 -12.87 7.84
CA SER A 128 -22.57 -12.02 8.69
C SER A 128 -22.07 -11.91 10.13
N ASN A 129 -21.50 -12.99 10.67
CA ASN A 129 -20.90 -13.04 12.00
C ASN A 129 -19.56 -12.30 12.12
N TRP A 130 -18.97 -11.82 11.01
CA TRP A 130 -17.72 -11.04 11.01
C TRP A 130 -17.95 -9.53 11.09
N LYS A 131 -19.21 -9.05 11.06
CA LYS A 131 -19.50 -7.61 11.16
C LYS A 131 -18.89 -6.95 12.41
N SER A 132 -18.85 -7.68 13.52
CA SER A 132 -18.23 -7.22 14.77
C SER A 132 -16.71 -7.01 14.67
N TYR A 133 -16.04 -7.71 13.74
CA TYR A 133 -14.60 -7.58 13.51
C TYR A 133 -14.23 -6.23 12.89
N ALA A 134 -15.18 -5.48 12.32
CA ALA A 134 -14.92 -4.18 11.70
C ALA A 134 -14.17 -3.21 12.64
N SER A 135 -14.49 -3.25 13.94
CA SER A 135 -13.80 -2.45 14.97
C SER A 135 -12.32 -2.82 15.16
N ALA A 136 -11.93 -4.07 14.88
CA ALA A 136 -10.55 -4.53 14.99
C ALA A 136 -9.63 -3.90 13.93
N PHE A 137 -10.14 -3.62 12.71
CA PHE A 137 -9.36 -2.89 11.70
C PHE A 137 -9.05 -1.46 12.15
N LYS A 138 -10.06 -0.76 12.67
CA LYS A 138 -9.89 0.59 13.22
C LYS A 138 -8.89 0.59 14.37
N LYS A 139 -9.01 -0.36 15.31
CA LYS A 139 -8.07 -0.51 16.43
C LYS A 139 -6.64 -0.74 15.94
N TYR A 140 -6.45 -1.64 14.98
CA TYR A 140 -5.12 -1.94 14.44
C TYR A 140 -4.49 -0.75 13.71
N ALA A 141 -5.28 0.02 12.95
CA ALA A 141 -4.82 1.26 12.33
C ALA A 141 -4.41 2.30 13.39
N GLN A 142 -5.24 2.50 14.42
CA GLN A 142 -4.98 3.46 15.48
C GLN A 142 -3.71 3.10 16.29
N GLU A 143 -3.53 1.82 16.63
CA GLU A 143 -2.32 1.34 17.31
C GLU A 143 -1.02 1.64 16.53
N ARG A 144 -1.11 1.70 15.21
CA ARG A 144 0.02 2.10 14.35
C ARG A 144 0.20 3.61 14.33
N ILE A 145 -0.88 4.36 14.18
CA ILE A 145 -0.85 5.83 14.20
C ILE A 145 -0.26 6.35 15.52
N ASP A 146 -0.74 5.82 16.65
CA ASP A 146 -0.36 6.28 17.99
C ASP A 146 1.12 6.02 18.32
N LYS A 147 1.72 4.98 17.72
CA LYS A 147 3.14 4.66 17.90
C LYS A 147 4.10 5.59 17.18
N HIS A 148 3.60 6.37 16.22
CA HIS A 148 4.41 7.18 15.33
C HIS A 148 3.93 8.65 15.35
N PRO A 149 3.91 9.31 16.52
CA PRO A 149 3.47 10.68 16.62
C PRO A 149 4.41 11.61 15.84
N TRP A 150 3.81 12.53 15.09
CA TRP A 150 4.58 13.56 14.40
C TRP A 150 5.05 14.63 15.41
N PRO A 151 6.32 15.09 15.35
CA PRO A 151 6.80 16.16 16.22
C PRO A 151 5.96 17.42 16.08
N LYS A 152 5.62 18.05 17.21
CA LYS A 152 4.93 19.35 17.20
C LYS A 152 5.80 20.39 16.50
N ASP A 153 5.17 21.27 15.73
CA ASP A 153 5.79 22.41 15.06
C ASP A 153 6.88 22.07 14.02
N LEU A 154 6.97 20.81 13.59
CA LEU A 154 7.84 20.41 12.49
C LEU A 154 7.04 20.30 11.20
N SER A 155 7.33 21.13 10.20
CA SER A 155 6.71 20.98 8.89
C SER A 155 7.26 19.74 8.17
N LEU A 156 6.47 19.19 7.23
CA LEU A 156 6.94 18.05 6.42
C LEU A 156 8.14 18.44 5.55
N ALA A 157 8.20 19.70 5.10
CA ALA A 157 9.34 20.22 4.34
C ALA A 157 10.60 20.29 5.20
N ASP A 158 10.52 20.84 6.42
CA ASP A 158 11.67 20.92 7.33
C ASP A 158 12.16 19.54 7.77
N TRP A 159 11.22 18.60 7.96
CA TRP A 159 11.57 17.21 8.23
C TRP A 159 12.30 16.57 7.05
N PHE A 160 11.76 16.74 5.82
CA PHE A 160 12.38 16.19 4.63
C PHE A 160 13.80 16.75 4.41
N GLU A 161 13.99 18.06 4.58
CA GLU A 161 15.32 18.67 4.45
C GLU A 161 16.36 18.09 5.42
N LYS A 162 15.92 17.70 6.63
CA LYS A 162 16.78 17.04 7.63
C LYS A 162 17.06 15.58 7.30
N GLU A 163 16.07 14.86 6.75
CA GLU A 163 16.12 13.39 6.59
C GLU A 163 16.52 12.92 5.18
N LYS A 164 16.49 13.80 4.16
CA LYS A 164 16.64 13.43 2.75
C LYS A 164 17.89 12.61 2.41
N GLU A 165 19.00 12.83 3.12
CA GLU A 165 20.24 12.06 2.87
C GLU A 165 20.16 10.62 3.37
N ASP A 166 19.45 10.39 4.47
CA ASP A 166 19.29 9.07 5.07
C ASP A 166 18.16 8.29 4.42
N LEU A 167 17.09 8.95 3.99
CA LEU A 167 16.00 8.35 3.22
C LEU A 167 16.48 7.63 1.96
N VAL A 168 17.55 8.14 1.31
CA VAL A 168 18.19 7.51 0.15
C VAL A 168 18.89 6.19 0.52
N LYS A 169 19.37 6.06 1.76
CA LYS A 169 20.15 4.91 2.24
C LYS A 169 19.26 3.83 2.86
N THR A 170 18.17 4.23 3.51
CA THR A 170 17.28 3.34 4.29
C THR A 170 15.86 3.37 3.75
N ALA A 171 15.70 3.02 2.47
CA ALA A 171 14.41 3.14 1.79
C ALA A 171 13.26 2.35 2.45
N THR A 172 13.58 1.22 3.08
CA THR A 172 12.59 0.33 3.72
C THR A 172 12.46 0.56 5.23
N ASP A 173 12.83 1.74 5.75
CA ASP A 173 12.59 2.09 7.15
C ASP A 173 11.09 2.28 7.39
N ARG A 174 10.44 1.21 7.86
CA ARG A 174 8.99 1.14 8.05
C ARG A 174 8.46 2.16 9.05
N GLU A 175 9.19 2.45 10.11
CA GLU A 175 8.72 3.41 11.12
C GLU A 175 8.69 4.82 10.51
N ARG A 176 9.76 5.17 9.79
CA ARG A 176 9.88 6.46 9.12
C ARG A 176 8.87 6.62 7.98
N ASN A 177 8.72 5.59 7.14
CA ASN A 177 7.76 5.59 6.05
C ASN A 177 6.33 5.71 6.58
N LEU A 178 6.02 5.02 7.68
CA LEU A 178 4.70 5.10 8.32
C LEU A 178 4.42 6.48 8.93
N MET A 179 5.42 7.14 9.54
CA MET A 179 5.28 8.53 10.02
C MET A 179 4.85 9.48 8.90
N VAL A 180 5.50 9.40 7.74
CA VAL A 180 5.14 10.23 6.57
C VAL A 180 3.79 9.80 6.00
N ALA A 181 3.52 8.49 5.95
CA ALA A 181 2.26 7.94 5.45
C ALA A 181 1.04 8.50 6.21
N ILE A 182 1.15 8.65 7.53
CA ILE A 182 0.11 9.25 8.39
C ILE A 182 -0.13 10.72 8.00
N ARG A 183 0.92 11.47 7.62
CA ARG A 183 0.80 12.87 7.22
C ARG A 183 0.12 13.04 5.86
N ILE A 184 0.31 12.09 4.95
CA ILE A 184 -0.27 12.17 3.60
C ILE A 184 -1.62 11.44 3.48
N LEU A 185 -1.95 10.55 4.43
CA LEU A 185 -3.20 9.80 4.45
C LEU A 185 -4.46 10.67 4.27
N PRO A 186 -4.60 11.84 4.92
CA PRO A 186 -5.80 12.67 4.77
C PRO A 186 -6.07 13.12 3.33
N PHE A 187 -5.04 13.26 2.49
CA PHE A 187 -5.22 13.62 1.08
C PHE A 187 -5.87 12.48 0.29
N PHE A 188 -5.47 11.24 0.54
CA PHE A 188 -6.06 10.05 -0.09
C PHE A 188 -7.45 9.69 0.48
N GLU A 189 -7.71 10.01 1.74
CA GLU A 189 -9.05 9.85 2.33
C GLU A 189 -10.04 10.89 1.78
N ALA A 190 -9.60 12.14 1.60
CA ALA A 190 -10.40 13.21 1.04
C ALA A 190 -10.65 13.02 -0.46
N ASP A 191 -9.64 12.60 -1.21
CA ASP A 191 -9.74 12.28 -2.64
C ASP A 191 -9.14 10.92 -2.98
N PRO A 192 -9.92 9.83 -2.87
CA PRO A 192 -9.45 8.50 -3.23
C PRO A 192 -9.01 8.36 -4.69
N LYS A 193 -9.40 9.26 -5.61
CA LYS A 193 -8.93 9.19 -7.00
C LYS A 193 -7.42 9.45 -7.12
N GLY A 194 -6.79 10.00 -6.08
CA GLY A 194 -5.34 10.08 -5.96
C GLY A 194 -4.62 8.74 -6.18
N TRP A 195 -5.27 7.60 -5.88
CA TRP A 195 -4.74 6.27 -6.19
C TRP A 195 -4.53 6.01 -7.69
N THR A 196 -5.28 6.69 -8.57
CA THR A 196 -5.03 6.65 -10.01
C THR A 196 -3.75 7.40 -10.37
N ALA A 197 -3.48 8.55 -9.73
CA ALA A 197 -2.26 9.32 -9.96
C ALA A 197 -1.01 8.50 -9.60
N VAL A 198 -1.07 7.68 -8.54
CA VAL A 198 0.03 6.82 -8.10
C VAL A 198 0.53 5.86 -9.20
N SER A 199 -0.32 5.49 -10.18
CA SER A 199 0.09 4.66 -11.33
C SER A 199 1.18 5.26 -12.22
N ALA A 200 1.35 6.59 -12.18
CA ALA A 200 2.39 7.29 -12.92
C ALA A 200 3.73 7.36 -12.17
N LEU A 201 3.78 7.03 -10.87
CA LEU A 201 4.92 7.27 -9.98
C LEU A 201 6.23 6.70 -10.55
N ASN A 202 6.21 5.43 -10.94
CA ASN A 202 7.40 4.75 -11.46
C ASN A 202 7.48 4.71 -12.99
N ALA A 203 6.65 5.47 -13.71
CA ALA A 203 6.55 5.41 -15.17
C ALA A 203 7.90 5.66 -15.87
N LYS A 204 8.72 6.59 -15.33
CA LYS A 204 10.04 6.92 -15.85
C LYS A 204 11.21 6.30 -15.05
N LYS A 205 10.95 5.46 -14.05
CA LYS A 205 12.01 4.86 -13.20
C LYS A 205 12.94 3.99 -14.06
N ASP A 206 14.24 4.26 -13.95
CA ASP A 206 15.34 3.58 -14.64
C ASP A 206 16.54 3.44 -13.69
N LYS A 207 17.71 3.03 -14.20
CA LYS A 207 18.93 2.86 -13.37
C LYS A 207 19.65 4.17 -13.03
N LYS A 208 19.21 5.32 -13.57
CA LYS A 208 19.87 6.60 -13.32
C LYS A 208 19.36 7.19 -12.01
N LYS A 209 20.29 7.62 -11.16
CA LYS A 209 19.97 8.35 -9.94
C LYS A 209 19.26 9.66 -10.26
N ARG A 210 18.18 9.97 -9.53
CA ARG A 210 17.39 11.20 -9.67
C ARG A 210 17.21 11.86 -8.30
N SER A 211 17.21 13.19 -8.27
CA SER A 211 16.77 13.92 -7.08
C SER A 211 15.30 13.63 -6.80
N PHE A 212 14.88 13.76 -5.53
CA PHE A 212 13.49 13.58 -5.17
C PHE A 212 12.57 14.58 -5.89
N GLU A 213 13.01 15.83 -6.04
CA GLU A 213 12.30 16.85 -6.84
C GLU A 213 12.06 16.40 -8.29
N THR A 214 13.09 15.83 -8.93
CA THR A 214 12.94 15.30 -10.30
C THR A 214 11.98 14.11 -10.32
N TYR A 215 12.03 13.25 -9.30
CA TYR A 215 11.12 12.11 -9.17
C TYR A 215 9.65 12.54 -9.00
N LEU A 216 9.38 13.56 -8.19
CA LEU A 216 8.04 14.14 -8.05
C LEU A 216 7.55 14.83 -9.34
N ARG A 217 8.44 15.56 -10.02
CA ARG A 217 8.12 16.15 -11.33
C ARG A 217 7.79 15.07 -12.36
N ASP A 218 8.57 14.00 -12.40
CA ASP A 218 8.32 12.87 -13.29
C ASP A 218 6.99 12.17 -13.00
N TRP A 219 6.62 12.04 -11.72
CA TRP A 219 5.31 11.54 -11.30
C TRP A 219 4.18 12.43 -11.82
N LYS A 220 4.28 13.74 -11.59
CA LYS A 220 3.28 14.72 -12.07
C LYS A 220 3.15 14.70 -13.59
N GLU A 221 4.27 14.75 -14.32
CA GLU A 221 4.28 14.71 -15.78
C GLU A 221 3.73 13.40 -16.36
N GLY A 222 3.88 12.29 -15.63
CA GLY A 222 3.32 10.99 -16.02
C GLY A 222 1.80 10.90 -15.84
N CYS A 223 1.18 11.80 -15.07
CA CYS A 223 -0.26 11.81 -14.87
C CYS A 223 -1.01 12.23 -16.15
N GLN A 224 -2.02 11.47 -16.54
CA GLN A 224 -2.73 11.67 -17.80
C GLN A 224 -3.69 12.87 -17.80
N THR A 225 -4.31 13.18 -16.66
CA THR A 225 -5.35 14.23 -16.52
C THR A 225 -4.86 15.39 -15.67
N ASP A 226 -5.46 16.57 -15.83
CA ASP A 226 -5.19 17.73 -14.97
C ASP A 226 -5.61 17.50 -13.52
N GLU A 227 -6.69 16.75 -13.29
CA GLU A 227 -7.14 16.34 -11.96
C GLU A 227 -6.04 15.56 -11.22
N HIS A 228 -5.42 14.57 -11.88
CA HIS A 228 -4.33 13.79 -11.28
C HIS A 228 -3.06 14.64 -11.09
N ARG A 229 -2.74 15.55 -12.02
CA ARG A 229 -1.61 16.49 -11.87
C ARG A 229 -1.81 17.43 -10.68
N ALA A 230 -3.03 17.89 -10.47
CA ALA A 230 -3.38 18.77 -9.34
C ALA A 230 -3.30 18.02 -8.00
N PHE A 231 -3.65 16.73 -7.96
CA PHE A 231 -3.48 15.89 -6.77
C PHE A 231 -2.01 15.77 -6.34
N VAL A 232 -1.10 15.59 -7.31
CA VAL A 232 0.35 15.45 -7.04
C VAL A 232 0.97 16.76 -6.54
N GLY A 233 0.43 17.91 -6.96
CA GLY A 233 0.94 19.25 -6.62
C GLY A 233 1.60 19.93 -7.79
#